data_AF-A0A9P0BAE6-F1
#
_entry.id   AF-A0A9P0BAE6-F1
#
_cell.length_a   1.000
_cell.length_b   1.000
_cell.length_c   1.000
_cell.angle_alpha   90.00
_cell.angle_beta   90.00
_cell.angle_gamma   90.00
#
_symmetry.space_group_name_H-M   'P 1'
#
loop_
_entity.id
_entity.type
_entity.pdbx_description
1 polymer ?
#
loop_
_entity_poly.entity_id
_entity_poly.type
_entity_poly.pdbx_seq_one_letter_code
_entity_poly.pdbx_strand_id
1 'polypeptide(L)'
;MENEGVFLKKCLKSEIIYSRLTHDQYNIICAKILNLFPNEIAQTFYYSGERINNLAVQAKGKLVYKAHNILYHSPDKLYVRKRKNCSVLEDINKKKIRKDTEDEKNAVIWLKHNREPWEDVFKNWKLTYNLRSGATNFNSVVEFLREWPIISDPRADSLIESDFAVMHPGKDLMFKFLLSYNSFCNL
;
A
#
# COMPACT_ATOMS: atom_id res chain seq x y z
N MET A 1 17.12 -19.83 -1.77
CA MET A 1 15.73 -20.17 -2.17
C MET A 1 14.71 -20.06 -1.04
N GLU A 2 15.07 -20.06 0.25
CA GLU A 2 14.08 -19.91 1.36
C GLU A 2 13.53 -18.49 1.59
N ASN A 3 14.14 -17.45 1.02
CA ASN A 3 13.80 -16.05 1.32
C ASN A 3 12.54 -15.53 0.60
N GLU A 4 12.17 -16.10 -0.55
CA GLU A 4 11.04 -15.62 -1.36
C GLU A 4 9.69 -15.96 -0.74
N GLY A 5 9.55 -17.18 -0.20
CA GLY A 5 8.33 -17.63 0.47
C GLY A 5 8.05 -16.86 1.78
N VAL A 6 9.11 -16.38 2.44
CA VAL A 6 9.01 -15.56 3.66
C VAL A 6 8.53 -14.15 3.33
N PHE A 7 9.01 -13.57 2.23
CA PHE A 7 8.63 -12.23 1.79
C PHE A 7 7.19 -12.17 1.27
N LEU A 8 6.78 -13.10 0.40
CA LEU A 8 5.39 -13.18 -0.07
C LEU A 8 4.41 -13.38 1.07
N LYS A 9 4.75 -14.23 2.06
CA LYS A 9 3.97 -14.36 3.30
C LYS A 9 3.87 -13.05 4.07
N LYS A 10 4.94 -12.25 4.11
CA LYS A 10 4.97 -10.96 4.81
C LYS A 10 4.13 -9.90 4.10
N CYS A 11 4.19 -9.81 2.78
CA CYS A 11 3.40 -8.88 1.96
C CYS A 11 1.91 -9.22 1.93
N LEU A 12 1.55 -10.51 1.79
CA LEU A 12 0.16 -10.95 1.93
C LEU A 12 -0.37 -10.68 3.34
N LYS A 13 0.46 -10.90 4.36
CA LYS A 13 0.10 -10.60 5.74
C LYS A 13 -0.11 -9.11 5.95
N SER A 14 0.74 -8.23 5.41
CA SER A 14 0.55 -6.79 5.50
C SER A 14 -0.72 -6.34 4.76
N GLU A 15 -0.98 -6.85 3.56
CA GLU A 15 -2.19 -6.49 2.79
C GLU A 15 -3.47 -6.92 3.53
N ILE A 16 -3.50 -8.16 4.05
CA ILE A 16 -4.63 -8.67 4.85
C ILE A 16 -4.84 -7.85 6.13
N ILE A 17 -3.75 -7.39 6.78
CA ILE A 17 -3.79 -6.60 8.02
C ILE A 17 -4.22 -5.14 7.75
N TYR A 18 -3.72 -4.51 6.70
CA TYR A 18 -3.91 -3.07 6.47
C TYR A 18 -5.18 -2.75 5.68
N SER A 19 -5.56 -3.54 4.67
CA SER A 19 -6.70 -3.20 3.79
C SER A 19 -7.94 -4.07 4.00
N ARG A 20 -7.81 -5.24 4.65
CA ARG A 20 -8.81 -6.34 4.70
C ARG A 20 -9.27 -6.76 3.31
N LEU A 21 -9.26 -8.07 3.07
CA LEU A 21 -9.70 -8.58 1.77
C LEU A 21 -11.17 -8.25 1.48
N THR A 22 -11.43 -7.66 0.32
CA THR A 22 -12.77 -7.43 -0.22
C THR A 22 -13.33 -8.71 -0.85
N HIS A 23 -14.65 -8.73 -1.11
CA HIS A 23 -15.31 -9.87 -1.77
C HIS A 23 -14.66 -10.23 -3.12
N ASP A 24 -14.31 -9.22 -3.93
CA ASP A 24 -13.65 -9.42 -5.21
C ASP A 24 -12.24 -10.00 -5.06
N GLN A 25 -11.50 -9.55 -4.05
CA GLN A 25 -10.17 -10.09 -3.76
C GLN A 25 -10.25 -11.56 -3.32
N TYR A 26 -11.26 -11.95 -2.53
CA TYR A 26 -11.49 -13.35 -2.20
C TYR A 26 -11.82 -14.19 -3.44
N ASN A 27 -12.65 -13.67 -4.35
CA ASN A 27 -12.98 -14.34 -5.61
C ASN A 27 -11.73 -14.53 -6.50
N ILE A 28 -10.88 -13.52 -6.62
CA ILE A 28 -9.62 -13.59 -7.38
C ILE A 28 -8.68 -14.65 -6.79
N ILE A 29 -8.53 -14.68 -5.47
CA ILE A 29 -7.69 -15.68 -4.79
C ILE A 29 -8.27 -17.08 -4.99
N CYS A 30 -9.59 -17.23 -4.87
CA CYS A 30 -10.29 -18.51 -5.09
C CYS A 30 -10.06 -19.03 -6.51
N ALA A 31 -10.22 -18.17 -7.54
CA ALA A 31 -9.95 -18.53 -8.92
C ALA A 31 -8.51 -18.99 -9.15
N LYS A 32 -7.52 -18.32 -8.53
CA LYS A 32 -6.11 -18.75 -8.58
C LYS A 32 -5.88 -20.11 -7.92
N ILE A 33 -6.54 -20.38 -6.79
CA ILE A 33 -6.44 -21.69 -6.12
C ILE A 33 -7.02 -22.78 -7.02
N LEU A 34 -8.18 -22.55 -7.64
CA LEU A 34 -8.81 -23.52 -8.53
C LEU A 34 -7.98 -23.77 -9.80
N ASN A 35 -7.30 -22.74 -10.32
CA ASN A 35 -6.37 -22.92 -11.43
C ASN A 35 -5.19 -23.84 -11.05
N LEU A 36 -4.71 -23.78 -9.80
CA LEU A 36 -3.63 -24.64 -9.31
C LEU A 36 -4.13 -26.02 -8.90
N PHE A 37 -5.37 -26.11 -8.41
CA PHE A 37 -6.00 -27.33 -7.91
C PHE A 37 -7.42 -27.47 -8.50
N PRO A 38 -7.54 -27.97 -9.74
CA PRO A 38 -8.83 -27.98 -10.46
C PRO A 38 -9.92 -28.84 -9.83
N ASN A 39 -9.54 -29.84 -9.02
CA ASN A 39 -10.46 -30.76 -8.35
C ASN A 39 -11.03 -30.20 -7.03
N GLU A 40 -10.56 -29.04 -6.60
CA GLU A 40 -11.05 -28.37 -5.40
C GLU A 40 -12.37 -27.62 -5.67
N ILE A 41 -13.17 -27.41 -4.64
CA ILE A 41 -14.48 -26.76 -4.76
C ILE A 41 -14.37 -25.30 -4.31
N ALA A 42 -14.79 -24.35 -5.17
CA ALA A 42 -14.72 -22.92 -4.91
C ALA A 42 -15.34 -22.51 -3.55
N GLN A 43 -16.52 -23.05 -3.25
CA GLN A 43 -17.29 -22.77 -2.03
C GLN A 43 -16.56 -23.20 -0.75
N THR A 44 -15.61 -24.13 -0.83
CA THR A 44 -14.76 -24.52 0.30
C THR A 44 -13.82 -23.39 0.72
N PHE A 45 -13.36 -22.58 -0.24
CA PHE A 45 -12.40 -21.50 0.02
C PHE A 45 -13.10 -20.20 0.36
N TYR A 46 -14.18 -19.88 -0.36
CA TYR A 46 -14.91 -18.65 -0.15
C TYR A 46 -16.36 -18.76 -0.60
N TYR A 47 -17.26 -18.32 0.28
CA TYR A 47 -18.69 -18.17 0.04
C TYR A 47 -19.09 -16.77 0.51
N SER A 48 -19.58 -15.94 -0.42
CA SER A 48 -20.07 -14.60 -0.11
C SER A 48 -21.29 -14.68 0.79
N GLY A 49 -21.34 -13.83 1.81
CA GLY A 49 -22.51 -13.70 2.65
C GLY A 49 -23.65 -13.06 1.87
N GLU A 50 -24.81 -13.71 1.83
CA GLU A 50 -26.01 -13.20 1.17
C GLU A 50 -27.10 -12.85 2.19
N ARG A 51 -28.07 -12.05 1.77
CA ARG A 51 -29.28 -11.79 2.57
C ARG A 51 -30.34 -12.80 2.19
N ILE A 52 -30.54 -13.81 3.04
CA ILE A 52 -31.58 -14.81 2.86
C ILE A 52 -32.71 -14.48 3.84
N ASN A 53 -33.93 -14.28 3.34
CA ASN A 53 -35.11 -13.99 4.18
C ASN A 53 -34.91 -12.85 5.18
N ASN A 54 -34.37 -11.71 4.70
CA ASN A 54 -33.99 -10.53 5.50
C ASN A 54 -32.87 -10.73 6.54
N LEU A 55 -32.35 -11.94 6.72
CA LEU A 55 -31.23 -12.24 7.60
C LEU A 55 -29.92 -12.10 6.83
N ALA A 56 -28.98 -11.33 7.37
CA ALA A 56 -27.65 -11.20 6.80
C ALA A 56 -26.81 -12.43 7.18
N VAL A 57 -26.51 -13.27 6.20
CA VAL A 57 -25.58 -14.39 6.37
C VAL A 57 -24.16 -13.85 6.20
N GLN A 58 -23.27 -14.24 7.11
CA GLN A 58 -21.86 -13.84 7.02
C GLN A 58 -21.12 -14.66 5.97
N ALA A 59 -20.09 -14.07 5.35
CA ALA A 59 -19.19 -14.79 4.47
C ALA A 59 -18.47 -15.94 5.21
N LYS A 60 -18.26 -17.05 4.52
CA LYS A 60 -17.64 -18.27 5.07
C LYS A 60 -16.58 -18.83 4.13
N GLY A 61 -15.80 -19.80 4.62
CA GLY A 61 -14.81 -20.54 3.84
C GLY A 61 -13.40 -20.44 4.42
N LYS A 62 -12.51 -21.33 3.95
CA LYS A 62 -11.12 -21.43 4.45
C LYS A 62 -10.36 -20.11 4.39
N LEU A 63 -10.55 -19.31 3.34
CA LEU A 63 -9.86 -18.02 3.16
C LEU A 63 -10.33 -16.98 4.19
N VAL A 64 -11.64 -16.95 4.47
CA VAL A 64 -12.23 -16.04 5.47
C VAL A 64 -11.71 -16.38 6.86
N TYR A 65 -11.68 -17.67 7.23
CA TYR A 65 -11.10 -18.12 8.49
C TYR A 65 -9.61 -17.81 8.58
N LYS A 66 -8.86 -18.02 7.49
CA LYS A 66 -7.42 -17.72 7.46
C LYS A 66 -7.15 -16.23 7.68
N ALA A 67 -7.89 -15.35 7.00
CA ALA A 67 -7.78 -13.92 7.19
C ALA A 67 -8.13 -13.52 8.63
N HIS A 68 -9.21 -14.10 9.20
CA HIS A 68 -9.58 -13.85 10.58
C HIS A 68 -8.50 -14.29 11.58
N ASN A 69 -7.91 -15.48 11.40
CA ASN A 69 -6.83 -15.97 12.25
C ASN A 69 -5.56 -15.11 12.13
N ILE A 70 -5.21 -14.67 10.91
CA ILE A 70 -4.08 -13.75 10.70
C ILE A 70 -4.30 -12.44 11.45
N LEU A 71 -5.52 -11.88 11.40
CA LEU A 71 -5.89 -10.67 12.14
C LEU A 71 -5.86 -10.90 13.66
N TYR A 72 -6.41 -12.02 14.13
CA TYR A 72 -6.46 -12.36 15.56
C TYR A 72 -5.07 -12.46 16.19
N HIS A 73 -4.11 -13.06 15.47
CA HIS A 73 -2.73 -13.22 15.92
C HIS A 73 -1.82 -12.03 15.55
N SER A 74 -2.35 -10.96 14.96
CA SER A 74 -1.56 -9.77 14.66
C SER A 74 -1.32 -8.95 15.93
N PRO A 75 -0.07 -8.52 16.21
CA PRO A 75 0.23 -7.63 17.34
C PRO A 75 -0.45 -6.26 17.17
N ASP A 76 -0.65 -5.85 15.91
CA ASP A 76 -1.52 -4.73 15.55
C ASP A 76 -2.99 -5.15 15.74
N LYS A 77 -3.49 -5.05 16.97
CA LYS A 77 -4.94 -5.05 17.29
C LYS A 77 -5.63 -3.77 16.78
N LEU A 78 -5.06 -3.13 15.78
CA LEU A 78 -5.51 -1.88 15.22
C LEU A 78 -6.84 -2.16 14.52
N TYR A 79 -7.88 -1.56 15.10
CA TYR A 79 -9.23 -1.50 14.56
C TYR A 79 -10.16 -2.69 14.84
N VAL A 80 -10.45 -2.90 16.14
CA VAL A 80 -11.83 -3.23 16.54
C VAL A 80 -12.74 -2.18 15.90
N ARG A 81 -13.63 -2.62 15.02
CA ARG A 81 -14.65 -1.83 14.32
C ARG A 81 -15.26 -0.81 15.27
N LYS A 82 -14.86 0.47 15.23
CA LYS A 82 -15.74 1.54 15.73
C LYS A 82 -17.02 1.39 14.93
N ARG A 83 -18.09 0.89 15.57
CA ARG A 83 -19.43 0.90 14.97
C ARG A 83 -19.69 2.35 14.59
N LYS A 84 -20.21 2.56 13.38
CA LYS A 84 -20.66 3.86 12.89
C LYS A 84 -21.87 4.27 13.75
N ASN A 85 -21.63 4.73 14.98
CA ASN A 85 -22.59 5.56 15.67
C ASN A 85 -22.42 6.95 15.05
N CYS A 86 -23.52 7.42 14.48
CA CYS A 86 -23.66 8.77 13.98
C CYS A 86 -23.53 9.74 15.16
N SER A 87 -22.30 10.19 15.40
CA SER A 87 -21.99 11.47 16.04
C SER A 87 -20.69 11.92 15.39
N VAL A 88 -20.87 12.51 14.21
CA VAL A 88 -19.88 13.39 13.58
C VAL A 88 -19.51 14.45 14.60
N LEU A 89 -18.22 14.79 14.69
CA LEU A 89 -17.61 15.68 15.71
C LEU A 89 -17.45 14.89 17.03
N GLU A 90 -16.32 14.28 17.34
CA GLU A 90 -15.09 14.93 17.80
C GLU A 90 -14.03 13.81 17.88
N ASP A 91 -12.89 13.96 17.20
CA ASP A 91 -11.60 13.25 17.42
C ASP A 91 -10.70 13.25 16.17
N ILE A 92 -11.14 13.83 15.05
CA ILE A 92 -10.28 14.05 13.86
C ILE A 92 -9.29 15.21 14.08
N ASN A 93 -9.48 16.05 15.10
CA ASN A 93 -8.79 17.34 15.18
C ASN A 93 -7.45 17.35 15.95
N LYS A 94 -6.63 16.30 15.77
CA LYS A 94 -5.19 16.36 16.11
C LYS A 94 -4.24 15.97 14.98
N LYS A 95 -4.72 15.85 13.74
CA LYS A 95 -3.85 16.23 12.61
C LYS A 95 -3.86 17.74 12.59
N LYS A 96 -2.80 18.37 13.11
CA LYS A 96 -2.47 19.75 12.77
C LYS A 96 -2.61 19.84 11.26
N ILE A 97 -3.62 20.56 10.75
CA ILE A 97 -3.72 20.88 9.33
C ILE A 97 -2.48 21.72 9.06
N ARG A 98 -1.39 21.05 8.68
CA ARG A 98 -0.16 21.71 8.27
C ARG A 98 -0.56 22.43 7.00
N LYS A 99 -0.61 23.75 7.06
CA LYS A 99 -0.74 24.55 5.85
C LYS A 99 0.57 24.36 5.10
N ASP A 100 0.47 23.90 3.87
CA ASP A 100 1.60 23.84 2.96
C ASP A 100 2.18 25.25 2.84
N THR A 101 3.49 25.33 2.99
CA THR A 101 4.24 26.57 2.82
C THR A 101 4.24 26.99 1.35
N GLU A 102 4.40 28.28 1.09
CA GLU A 102 4.45 28.78 -0.29
C GLU A 102 5.64 28.19 -1.05
N ASP A 103 6.76 27.96 -0.34
CA ASP A 103 7.95 27.31 -0.88
C ASP A 103 7.67 25.87 -1.31
N GLU A 104 6.88 25.12 -0.54
CA GLU A 104 6.46 23.75 -0.90
C GLU A 104 5.64 23.74 -2.18
N LYS A 105 4.67 24.64 -2.31
CA LYS A 105 3.85 24.75 -3.53
C LYS A 105 4.69 25.15 -4.75
N ASN A 106 5.59 26.11 -4.59
CA ASN A 106 6.49 26.54 -5.65
C ASN A 106 7.41 25.41 -6.09
N ALA A 107 7.93 24.62 -5.14
CA ALA A 107 8.75 23.45 -5.45
C ALA A 107 7.95 22.35 -6.19
N VAL A 108 6.67 22.12 -5.85
CA VAL A 108 5.81 21.20 -6.63
C VAL A 108 5.67 21.67 -8.07
N ILE A 109 5.31 22.95 -8.26
CA ILE A 109 5.15 23.53 -9.60
C ILE A 109 6.48 23.43 -10.37
N TRP A 110 7.60 23.70 -9.70
CA TRP A 110 8.92 23.61 -10.31
C TRP A 110 9.23 22.18 -10.80
N LEU A 111 8.98 21.16 -9.98
CA LEU A 111 9.23 19.75 -10.32
C LEU A 111 8.33 19.21 -11.45
N LYS A 112 7.17 19.83 -11.68
CA LYS A 112 6.30 19.50 -12.82
C LYS A 112 6.92 19.92 -14.16
N HIS A 113 7.67 21.02 -14.20
CA HIS A 113 8.14 21.63 -15.43
C HIS A 113 9.65 21.47 -15.67
N ASN A 114 10.44 21.21 -14.62
CA ASN A 114 11.90 21.17 -14.70
C ASN A 114 12.44 19.77 -14.40
N ARG A 115 13.55 19.44 -15.05
CA ARG A 115 14.30 18.17 -14.93
C ARG A 115 15.78 18.39 -14.61
N GLU A 116 16.23 19.63 -14.71
CA GLU A 116 17.61 20.07 -14.52
C GLU A 116 17.62 21.46 -13.88
N PRO A 117 18.68 21.83 -13.14
CA PRO A 117 19.79 20.98 -12.70
C PRO A 117 19.38 19.90 -11.70
N TRP A 118 20.06 18.76 -11.69
CA TRP A 118 19.70 17.62 -10.82
C TRP A 118 19.80 17.93 -9.32
N GLU A 119 20.72 18.82 -8.93
CA GLU A 119 20.84 19.32 -7.57
C GLU A 119 19.58 20.07 -7.12
N ASP A 120 19.00 20.89 -8.00
CA ASP A 120 17.77 21.62 -7.74
C ASP A 120 16.55 20.69 -7.73
N VAL A 121 16.54 19.66 -8.57
CA VAL A 121 15.55 18.57 -8.49
C VAL A 121 15.58 17.95 -7.10
N PHE A 122 16.74 17.54 -6.61
CA PHE A 122 16.90 16.94 -5.29
C PHE A 122 16.45 17.88 -4.15
N LYS A 123 16.80 19.16 -4.25
CA LYS A 123 16.42 20.17 -3.26
C LYS A 123 14.90 20.33 -3.20
N ASN A 124 14.26 20.55 -4.35
CA ASN A 124 12.81 20.69 -4.45
C ASN A 124 12.09 19.40 -4.06
N TRP A 125 12.66 18.23 -4.40
CA TRP A 125 12.14 16.92 -4.03
C TRP A 125 12.12 16.73 -2.52
N LYS A 126 13.23 17.02 -1.82
CA LYS A 126 13.29 16.93 -0.35
C LYS A 126 12.32 17.90 0.33
N LEU A 127 12.23 19.12 -0.20
CA LEU A 127 11.35 20.15 0.35
C LEU A 127 9.87 19.72 0.30
N THR A 128 9.50 19.00 -0.75
CA THR A 128 8.13 18.51 -0.99
C THR A 128 7.85 17.11 -0.42
N TYR A 129 8.79 16.52 0.33
CA TYR A 129 8.65 15.17 0.91
C TYR A 129 7.34 14.99 1.69
N ASN A 130 6.98 15.95 2.53
CA ASN A 130 5.79 15.84 3.38
C ASN A 130 4.47 15.80 2.59
N LEU A 131 4.45 16.38 1.40
CA LEU A 131 3.29 16.36 0.50
C LEU A 131 3.11 14.97 -0.14
N ARG A 132 4.24 14.30 -0.43
CA ARG A 132 4.28 12.95 -1.03
C ARG A 132 4.10 11.84 -0.01
N SER A 133 4.76 11.93 1.14
CA SER A 133 4.82 10.85 2.15
C SER A 133 3.47 10.61 2.83
N GLY A 134 2.48 11.50 2.61
CA GLY A 134 1.09 11.27 2.97
C GLY A 134 0.46 10.19 2.10
N ALA A 135 0.66 8.91 2.48
CA ALA A 135 0.17 7.72 1.79
C ALA A 135 -1.35 7.66 1.55
N THR A 136 -2.12 8.64 2.03
CA THR A 136 -3.57 8.77 1.85
C THR A 136 -4.00 9.78 0.78
N ASN A 137 -3.05 10.47 0.12
CA ASN A 137 -3.38 11.57 -0.78
C ASN A 137 -3.64 11.15 -2.23
N PHE A 138 -3.35 9.89 -2.59
CA PHE A 138 -3.50 9.38 -3.95
C PHE A 138 -4.30 8.08 -3.94
N ASN A 139 -5.27 7.96 -4.85
CA ASN A 139 -6.13 6.78 -4.97
C ASN A 139 -5.47 5.67 -5.81
N SER A 140 -4.43 6.00 -6.59
CA SER A 140 -3.72 5.04 -7.44
C SER A 140 -2.27 5.45 -7.73
N VAL A 141 -1.46 4.49 -8.17
CA VAL A 141 -0.08 4.73 -8.65
C VAL A 141 -0.07 5.67 -9.86
N VAL A 142 -1.06 5.56 -10.76
CA VAL A 142 -1.16 6.43 -11.96
C VAL A 142 -1.36 7.89 -11.56
N GLU A 143 -2.21 8.15 -10.56
CA GLU A 143 -2.45 9.49 -10.03
C GLU A 143 -1.17 10.08 -9.41
N PHE A 144 -0.42 9.26 -8.66
CA PHE A 144 0.87 9.65 -8.10
C PHE A 144 1.88 10.02 -9.19
N LEU A 145 2.04 9.19 -10.23
CA LEU A 145 2.97 9.45 -11.33
C LEU A 145 2.59 10.70 -12.15
N ARG A 146 1.28 10.98 -12.28
CA ARG A 146 0.79 12.20 -12.93
C ARG A 146 1.13 13.45 -12.11
N GLU A 147 1.02 13.36 -10.79
CA GLU A 147 1.33 14.48 -9.90
C GLU A 147 2.84 14.72 -9.76
N TRP A 148 3.64 13.65 -9.84
CA TRP A 148 5.11 13.66 -9.71
C TRP A 148 5.80 13.11 -10.96
N PRO A 149 5.71 13.80 -12.11
CA PRO A 149 6.22 13.29 -13.38
C PRO A 149 7.75 13.18 -13.43
N ILE A 150 8.46 13.81 -12.48
CA ILE A 150 9.91 13.69 -12.29
C ILE A 150 10.35 12.25 -11.99
N ILE A 151 9.44 11.41 -11.45
CA ILE A 151 9.72 9.99 -11.18
C ILE A 151 9.92 9.18 -12.46
N SER A 152 9.46 9.67 -13.61
CA SER A 152 9.73 9.04 -14.90
C SER A 152 11.13 9.34 -15.45
N ASP A 153 11.93 10.19 -14.79
CA ASP A 153 13.33 10.43 -15.17
C ASP A 153 14.18 9.19 -14.89
N PRO A 154 15.12 8.81 -15.76
CA PRO A 154 16.00 7.65 -15.53
C PRO A 154 16.81 7.68 -14.23
N ARG A 155 17.03 8.88 -13.66
CA ARG A 155 17.78 9.08 -12.40
C ARG A 155 16.87 9.14 -11.17
N ALA A 156 15.56 8.91 -11.34
CA ALA A 156 14.58 9.01 -10.26
C ALA A 156 14.77 7.95 -9.17
N ASP A 157 15.53 6.90 -9.43
CA ASP A 157 15.97 5.92 -8.42
C ASP A 157 16.60 6.62 -7.21
N SER A 158 17.46 7.60 -7.45
CA SER A 158 18.13 8.39 -6.43
C SER A 158 17.16 9.24 -5.57
N LEU A 159 16.03 9.67 -6.15
CA LEU A 159 14.96 10.40 -5.44
C LEU A 159 14.16 9.46 -4.53
N ILE A 160 13.84 8.26 -5.02
CA ILE A 160 13.12 7.23 -4.26
C ILE A 160 13.98 6.76 -3.08
N GLU A 161 15.28 6.57 -3.30
CA GLU A 161 16.24 6.24 -2.25
C GLU A 161 16.27 7.31 -1.15
N SER A 162 16.28 8.59 -1.52
CA SER A 162 16.23 9.68 -0.56
C SER A 162 14.95 9.65 0.29
N ASP A 163 13.79 9.40 -0.32
CA ASP A 163 12.53 9.29 0.42
C ASP A 163 12.53 8.04 1.34
N PHE A 164 13.09 6.93 0.86
CA PHE A 164 13.21 5.69 1.64
C PHE A 164 14.11 5.87 2.88
N ALA A 165 15.26 6.53 2.73
CA ALA A 165 16.18 6.80 3.83
C ALA A 165 15.52 7.65 4.94
N VAL A 166 14.68 8.63 4.55
CA VAL A 166 13.91 9.45 5.50
C VAL A 166 12.83 8.61 6.20
N MET A 167 12.14 7.74 5.48
CA MET A 167 11.08 6.89 6.05
C MET A 167 11.62 5.76 6.92
N HIS A 168 12.83 5.28 6.63
CA HIS A 168 13.45 4.14 7.30
C HIS A 168 14.91 4.42 7.67
N PRO A 169 15.15 5.28 8.68
CA PRO A 169 16.49 5.60 9.14
C PRO A 169 17.27 4.32 9.50
N GLY A 170 18.49 4.19 8.96
CA GLY A 170 19.37 3.05 9.22
C GLY A 170 19.11 1.80 8.37
N LYS A 171 18.28 1.89 7.31
CA LYS A 171 18.04 0.78 6.36
C LYS A 171 18.51 1.08 4.93
N ASP A 172 19.37 2.08 4.76
CA ASP A 172 19.76 2.65 3.46
C ASP A 172 20.35 1.63 2.47
N LEU A 173 20.97 0.56 2.98
CA LEU A 173 21.58 -0.48 2.15
C LEU A 173 20.56 -1.42 1.48
N MET A 174 19.27 -1.40 1.86
CA MET A 174 18.34 -2.44 1.41
C MET A 174 17.73 -2.16 0.02
N PHE A 175 17.54 -0.91 -0.39
CA PHE A 175 16.81 -0.57 -1.62
C PHE A 175 17.64 -0.82 -2.90
N LYS A 176 18.91 -0.42 -2.92
CA LYS A 176 19.84 -0.70 -4.06
C LYS A 176 20.01 -2.19 -4.32
N PHE A 177 20.10 -2.98 -3.25
CA PHE A 177 20.19 -4.43 -3.36
C PHE A 177 18.96 -5.02 -4.07
N LEU A 178 17.75 -4.51 -3.79
CA LEU A 178 16.50 -4.98 -4.42
C LEU A 178 16.39 -4.64 -5.91
N LEU A 179 16.90 -3.48 -6.34
CA LEU A 179 16.88 -3.08 -7.76
C LEU A 179 17.95 -3.83 -8.57
N SER A 180 19.16 -3.99 -8.03
CA SER A 180 20.24 -4.70 -8.74
C SER A 180 19.91 -6.16 -9.03
N TYR A 181 19.13 -6.82 -8.16
CA TYR A 181 18.79 -8.24 -8.30
C TYR A 181 17.78 -8.50 -9.43
N ASN A 182 16.90 -7.55 -9.73
CA ASN A 182 15.94 -7.68 -10.84
C ASN A 182 16.62 -7.55 -12.23
N SER A 183 17.77 -6.89 -12.32
CA SER A 183 18.56 -6.81 -13.55
C SER A 183 19.29 -8.12 -13.89
N PHE A 184 19.47 -9.03 -12.91
CA PHE A 184 20.10 -10.34 -13.13
C PHE A 184 19.12 -11.45 -13.51
N CYS A 185 17.80 -11.21 -13.45
CA CYS A 185 16.77 -12.20 -13.80
C CYS A 185 16.30 -12.14 -15.26
N ASN A 186 16.99 -11.39 -16.13
CA ASN A 186 16.75 -11.35 -17.58
C ASN A 186 17.94 -11.93 -18.37
N LEU A 187 18.39 -13.13 -18.00
CA LEU A 187 19.27 -14.00 -18.79
C LEU A 187 18.84 -15.46 -18.64
#